data_AF-A0A4Q6IPH0-F1
#
_entry.id   AF-A0A4Q6IPH0-F1
#
_cell.length_a   1.000
_cell.length_b   1.000
_cell.length_c   1.000
_cell.angle_alpha   90.00
_cell.angle_beta   90.00
_cell.angle_gamma   90.00
#
_symmetry.space_group_name_H-M   'P 1'
#
loop_
_entity.id
_entity.type
_entity.pdbx_description
1 polymer ?
#
loop_
_entity_poly.entity_id
_entity_poly.type
_entity_poly.pdbx_seq_one_letter_code
_entity_poly.pdbx_strand_id
1 'polypeptide(L)'
;MSRPGSTGLRFGMFAVCITRDPDAELNKGKAKPLYDLLVSFADVSSRDTGQGYPYRSVLADCLDCSKQTVDRAAAYLEKEIGLIRIVRRKVEGKEDENDANLYMIFDAWLIHGVPPPGDTPPQLVARYGRTIPGFDVAAWMQEHAPAFDLAGWQAAYDEKVRVQQAKREEQRRKERARRKKSKTEGGVTGDATPENSANEGGDVMGDATGGVTGDVSGDVMGDALSKAGVQEPSFETDDAPSARSARGVRSTSTSGSGAREAASGSAAAGKAGTSTGKSKASGVPVQRDGEAGKPTREQAAAVRAVEVLLPPLLVRELPYGHIPTRNRAAVLEALESRTLEQLRERIARRWVAYGYEPAIHDGELRSAIGAALELIIPSRYCPDPACEDGTLIDTGADCRACMERKAKRLADRLAGNTPPASKGRAAAPTCDVCERPFPGEIPADLLCKPCRAEIERANSRFASGPAADETDRQEREETDRREAEELEHEAQRRRARRATEAAGATAPAVEDIDPADAQAAAEEDARIRAELLAAHPWMADYAQEPAAPQGPAPF
;
A
#
# COMPACT_ATOMS: atom_id res chain seq x y z
N MET A 1 2.88 -20.51 -3.13
CA MET A 1 4.00 -20.22 -2.23
C MET A 1 5.31 -20.52 -2.95
N SER A 2 6.04 -19.50 -3.37
CA SER A 2 7.31 -19.64 -4.10
C SER A 2 8.44 -20.00 -3.13
N ARG A 3 9.27 -20.99 -3.48
CA ARG A 3 10.47 -21.35 -2.72
C ARG A 3 11.39 -20.12 -2.64
N PRO A 4 11.97 -19.79 -1.47
CA PRO A 4 13.03 -18.78 -1.41
C PRO A 4 14.19 -19.25 -2.29
N GLY A 5 14.73 -18.33 -3.10
CA GLY A 5 15.94 -18.61 -3.88
C GLY A 5 17.15 -18.85 -2.98
N SER A 6 18.29 -19.24 -3.54
CA SER A 6 19.56 -19.44 -2.79
C SER A 6 20.01 -18.21 -2.00
N THR A 7 19.50 -17.03 -2.33
CA THR A 7 19.73 -15.75 -1.65
C THR A 7 18.74 -15.46 -0.51
N GLY A 8 17.76 -16.34 -0.25
CA GLY A 8 16.73 -16.13 0.78
C GLY A 8 15.66 -15.10 0.41
N LEU A 9 15.78 -14.45 -0.75
CA LEU A 9 14.79 -13.50 -1.27
C LEU A 9 13.50 -14.23 -1.66
N ARG A 10 12.35 -13.64 -1.31
CA ARG A 10 11.03 -14.05 -1.81
C ARG A 10 10.61 -13.14 -2.96
N PHE A 11 9.87 -13.69 -3.90
CA PHE A 11 9.26 -12.93 -5.00
C PHE A 11 8.50 -11.72 -4.44
N GLY A 12 8.79 -10.52 -4.95
CA GLY A 12 8.11 -9.29 -4.54
C GLY A 12 8.60 -8.62 -3.26
N MET A 13 9.74 -9.02 -2.67
CA MET A 13 10.36 -8.23 -1.61
C MET A 13 10.99 -6.96 -2.18
N PHE A 14 10.55 -5.80 -1.69
CA PHE A 14 11.08 -4.48 -2.03
C PHE A 14 11.60 -3.79 -0.76
N ALA A 15 12.53 -2.86 -0.93
CA ALA A 15 13.08 -2.10 0.19
C ALA A 15 12.07 -1.04 0.67
N VAL A 16 11.47 -1.27 1.84
CA VAL A 16 10.42 -0.41 2.41
C VAL A 16 10.90 1.05 2.59
N CYS A 17 12.19 1.26 2.87
CA CYS A 17 12.78 2.60 2.98
C CYS A 17 12.67 3.40 1.68
N ILE A 18 12.77 2.74 0.52
CA ILE A 18 12.62 3.37 -0.80
C ILE A 18 11.16 3.73 -1.04
N THR A 19 10.24 2.82 -0.70
CA THR A 19 8.80 3.07 -0.84
C THR A 19 8.31 4.16 0.11
N ARG A 20 8.97 4.39 1.24
CA ARG A 20 8.61 5.45 2.21
C ARG A 20 9.41 6.73 2.06
N ASP A 21 10.33 6.80 1.10
CA ASP A 21 11.19 7.95 0.92
C ASP A 21 10.36 9.21 0.58
N PRO A 22 10.52 10.33 1.32
CA PRO A 22 9.71 11.53 1.17
C PRO A 22 10.06 12.38 -0.05
N ASP A 23 11.15 12.06 -0.77
CA ASP A 23 11.64 12.85 -1.90
C ASP A 23 10.56 13.02 -2.95
N ALA A 24 10.26 14.28 -3.24
CA ALA A 24 9.21 14.63 -4.16
C ALA A 24 9.53 14.15 -5.58
N GLU A 25 10.79 14.07 -6.01
CA GLU A 25 11.13 13.65 -7.38
C GLU A 25 10.87 12.15 -7.58
N LEU A 26 11.22 11.34 -6.57
CA LEU A 26 10.91 9.91 -6.55
C LEU A 26 9.39 9.64 -6.54
N ASN A 27 8.62 10.48 -5.84
CA ASN A 27 7.16 10.33 -5.69
C ASN A 27 6.31 11.00 -6.78
N LYS A 28 6.75 12.13 -7.35
CA LYS A 28 6.04 12.85 -8.42
C LYS A 28 6.22 12.16 -9.77
N GLY A 29 7.37 11.51 -9.97
CA GLY A 29 7.68 10.80 -11.20
C GLY A 29 7.09 9.39 -11.24
N LYS A 30 7.36 8.71 -12.36
CA LYS A 30 7.13 7.27 -12.50
C LYS A 30 8.28 6.44 -11.93
N ALA A 31 9.24 7.05 -11.22
CA ALA A 31 10.45 6.39 -10.72
C ALA A 31 10.14 5.30 -9.68
N LYS A 32 9.34 5.60 -8.66
CA LYS A 32 8.95 4.58 -7.67
C LYS A 32 8.08 3.45 -8.27
N PRO A 33 7.02 3.75 -9.03
CA PRO A 33 6.28 2.70 -9.76
C PRO A 33 7.17 1.88 -10.71
N LEU A 34 8.15 2.52 -11.36
CA LEU A 34 9.11 1.82 -12.21
C LEU A 34 10.01 0.88 -11.41
N TYR A 35 10.51 1.30 -10.24
CA TYR A 35 11.25 0.42 -9.35
C TYR A 35 10.39 -0.79 -8.91
N ASP A 36 9.17 -0.56 -8.43
CA ASP A 36 8.25 -1.64 -8.02
C ASP A 36 8.00 -2.62 -9.17
N LEU A 37 7.83 -2.10 -10.40
CA LEU A 37 7.66 -2.90 -11.61
C LEU A 37 8.94 -3.68 -11.95
N LEU A 38 10.11 -3.04 -11.90
CA LEU A 38 11.40 -3.70 -12.18
C LEU A 38 11.68 -4.83 -11.17
N VAL A 39 11.34 -4.66 -9.90
CA VAL A 39 11.43 -5.72 -8.88
C VAL A 39 10.54 -6.91 -9.24
N SER A 40 9.39 -6.69 -9.87
CA SER A 40 8.52 -7.78 -10.34
C SER A 40 9.09 -8.54 -11.55
N PHE A 41 9.92 -7.89 -12.36
CA PHE A 41 10.64 -8.49 -13.51
C PHE A 41 12.00 -9.09 -13.13
N ALA A 42 12.55 -8.71 -11.98
CA ALA A 42 13.86 -9.15 -11.55
C ALA A 42 13.82 -10.63 -11.13
N ASP A 43 14.83 -11.38 -11.54
CA ASP A 43 15.02 -12.71 -10.99
C ASP A 43 15.36 -12.61 -9.50
N VAL A 44 14.71 -13.45 -8.70
CA VAL A 44 14.84 -13.46 -7.24
C VAL A 44 16.27 -13.77 -6.80
N SER A 45 17.00 -14.56 -7.60
CA SER A 45 18.40 -14.92 -7.35
C SER A 45 19.37 -13.78 -7.68
N SER A 46 19.28 -13.21 -8.88
CA SER A 46 20.32 -12.31 -9.40
C SER A 46 20.00 -10.83 -9.27
N ARG A 47 18.76 -10.47 -8.89
CA ARG A 47 18.29 -9.08 -8.82
C ARG A 47 18.55 -8.30 -10.11
N ASP A 48 18.52 -9.00 -11.23
CA ASP A 48 18.59 -8.43 -12.56
C ASP A 48 17.36 -8.83 -13.39
N THR A 49 17.04 -8.03 -14.39
CA THR A 49 15.92 -8.30 -15.30
C THR A 49 16.32 -9.13 -16.51
N GLY A 50 17.43 -9.87 -16.43
CA GLY A 50 18.04 -10.59 -17.55
C GLY A 50 17.18 -11.71 -18.10
N GLN A 51 16.38 -12.36 -17.25
CA GLN A 51 15.41 -13.38 -17.66
C GLN A 51 14.08 -12.78 -18.14
N GLY A 52 13.69 -11.61 -17.62
CA GLY A 52 12.39 -10.99 -17.89
C GLY A 52 12.33 -10.14 -19.16
N TYR A 53 13.48 -9.67 -19.67
CA TYR A 53 13.60 -8.81 -20.86
C TYR A 53 12.54 -7.69 -20.94
N PRO A 54 12.44 -6.80 -19.92
CA PRO A 54 11.43 -5.75 -19.95
C PRO A 54 11.78 -4.70 -21.02
N TYR A 55 11.13 -4.80 -22.18
CA TYR A 55 11.18 -3.79 -23.22
C TYR A 55 10.65 -2.45 -22.69
N ARG A 56 11.26 -1.33 -23.10
CA ARG A 56 10.81 0.01 -22.68
C ARG A 56 9.36 0.29 -23.05
N SER A 57 8.87 -0.23 -24.19
CA SER A 57 7.44 -0.20 -24.53
C SER A 57 6.57 -0.89 -23.48
N VAL A 58 6.91 -2.12 -23.10
CA VAL A 58 6.15 -2.89 -22.12
C VAL A 58 6.13 -2.20 -20.75
N LEU A 59 7.28 -1.65 -20.33
CA LEU A 59 7.36 -0.85 -19.10
C LEU A 59 6.48 0.40 -19.18
N ALA A 60 6.48 1.07 -20.32
CA ALA A 60 5.68 2.27 -20.56
C ALA A 60 4.17 1.97 -20.52
N ASP A 61 3.75 0.87 -21.15
CA ASP A 61 2.36 0.40 -21.18
C ASP A 61 1.88 -0.01 -19.77
N CYS A 62 2.72 -0.75 -19.01
CA CYS A 62 2.39 -1.15 -17.64
C CYS A 62 2.25 0.06 -16.70
N LEU A 63 3.02 1.13 -16.95
CA LEU A 63 3.01 2.35 -16.16
C LEU A 63 2.03 3.41 -16.67
N ASP A 64 1.31 3.13 -17.77
CA ASP A 64 0.44 4.08 -18.46
C ASP A 64 1.16 5.42 -18.71
N CYS A 65 2.33 5.37 -19.36
CA CYS A 65 3.11 6.55 -19.70
C CYS A 65 3.93 6.35 -20.99
N SER A 66 4.70 7.37 -21.39
CA SER A 66 5.53 7.30 -22.59
C SER A 66 6.90 6.65 -22.32
N LYS A 67 7.54 6.07 -23.35
CA LYS A 67 8.92 5.53 -23.27
C LYS A 67 9.92 6.58 -22.74
N GLN A 68 9.77 7.83 -23.16
CA GLN A 68 10.60 8.94 -22.68
C GLN A 68 10.42 9.22 -21.17
N THR A 69 9.22 8.96 -20.64
CA THR A 69 8.96 9.08 -19.19
C THR A 69 9.62 7.94 -18.42
N VAL A 70 9.61 6.73 -18.98
CA VAL A 70 10.39 5.59 -18.45
C VAL A 70 11.87 5.91 -18.44
N ASP A 71 12.42 6.51 -19.50
CA ASP A 71 13.85 6.87 -19.53
C ASP A 71 14.23 7.90 -18.49
N ARG A 72 13.40 8.94 -18.30
CA ARG A 72 13.64 9.96 -17.27
C ARG A 72 13.59 9.35 -15.88
N ALA A 73 12.61 8.48 -15.63
CA ALA A 73 12.50 7.74 -14.38
C ALA A 73 13.71 6.82 -14.15
N ALA A 74 14.11 6.05 -15.15
CA ALA A 74 15.26 5.15 -15.07
C ALA A 74 16.57 5.92 -14.89
N ALA A 75 16.77 7.01 -15.61
CA ALA A 75 17.94 7.88 -15.47
C ALA A 75 18.01 8.52 -14.07
N TYR A 76 16.87 8.87 -13.47
CA TYR A 76 16.80 9.37 -12.11
C TYR A 76 17.17 8.25 -11.10
N LEU A 77 16.59 7.06 -11.23
CA LEU A 77 16.94 5.91 -10.38
C LEU A 77 18.43 5.52 -10.50
N GLU A 78 19.01 5.62 -11.68
CA GLU A 78 20.42 5.30 -11.95
C GLU A 78 21.38 6.39 -11.45
N LYS A 79 21.17 7.65 -11.86
CA LYS A 79 22.17 8.72 -11.66
C LYS A 79 22.04 9.43 -10.32
N GLU A 80 20.80 9.66 -9.88
CA GLU A 80 20.55 10.46 -8.67
C GLU A 80 20.53 9.57 -7.42
N ILE A 81 19.94 8.38 -7.53
CA ILE A 81 19.80 7.46 -6.40
C ILE A 81 20.87 6.37 -6.43
N GLY A 82 21.29 5.91 -7.61
CA GLY A 82 22.14 4.71 -7.71
C GLY A 82 21.40 3.42 -7.35
N LEU A 83 20.06 3.40 -7.45
CA LEU A 83 19.26 2.22 -7.11
C LEU A 83 19.34 1.15 -8.19
N ILE A 84 19.48 1.57 -9.44
CA ILE A 84 19.59 0.66 -10.57
C ILE A 84 20.82 1.01 -11.42
N ARG A 85 21.36 0.01 -12.12
CA ARG A 85 22.33 0.22 -13.21
C ARG A 85 21.73 -0.28 -14.51
N ILE A 86 21.78 0.55 -15.55
CA ILE A 86 21.17 0.25 -16.84
C ILE A 86 22.27 -0.20 -17.81
N VAL A 87 22.29 -1.49 -18.12
CA VAL A 87 23.15 -2.04 -19.17
C VAL A 87 22.36 -2.00 -20.49
N ARG A 88 22.59 -0.94 -21.27
CA ARG A 88 21.97 -0.78 -22.59
C ARG A 88 22.51 -1.83 -23.54
N ARG A 89 21.63 -2.67 -24.09
CA ARG A 89 22.00 -3.64 -25.11
C ARG A 89 21.89 -2.96 -26.48
N LYS A 90 22.95 -3.10 -27.27
CA LYS A 90 22.93 -2.76 -28.70
C LYS A 90 23.14 -4.06 -29.47
N VAL A 91 22.10 -4.52 -30.15
CA VAL A 91 22.15 -5.64 -31.08
C VAL A 91 22.26 -5.05 -32.49
N GLU A 92 23.39 -5.26 -33.14
CA GLU A 92 23.60 -4.78 -34.52
C GLU A 92 22.56 -5.40 -35.46
N GLY A 93 21.95 -4.57 -36.29
CA GLY A 93 20.95 -5.01 -37.28
C GLY A 93 19.54 -5.28 -36.74
N LYS A 94 19.29 -5.10 -35.43
CA LYS A 94 17.97 -5.30 -34.82
C LYS A 94 17.58 -4.14 -33.89
N GLU A 95 17.11 -3.05 -34.49
CA GLU A 95 16.74 -1.84 -33.74
C GLU A 95 15.62 -2.08 -32.71
N ASP A 96 14.71 -3.02 -32.98
CA ASP A 96 13.63 -3.37 -32.05
C ASP A 96 14.13 -4.07 -30.77
N GLU A 97 15.24 -4.82 -30.85
CA GLU A 97 15.86 -5.46 -29.69
C GLU A 97 16.68 -4.47 -28.84
N ASN A 98 17.04 -3.30 -29.41
CA ASN A 98 17.74 -2.23 -28.67
C ASN A 98 16.84 -1.55 -27.63
N ASP A 99 15.53 -1.83 -27.64
CA ASP A 99 14.57 -1.32 -26.66
C ASP A 99 14.54 -2.16 -25.36
N ALA A 100 15.22 -3.32 -25.34
CA ALA A 100 15.36 -4.18 -24.17
C ALA A 100 16.65 -3.86 -23.40
N ASN A 101 16.52 -3.10 -22.32
CA ASN A 101 17.63 -2.85 -21.39
C ASN A 101 17.72 -3.96 -20.34
N LEU A 102 18.93 -4.22 -19.86
CA LEU A 102 19.13 -4.99 -18.64
C LEU A 102 19.22 -4.01 -17.45
N TYR A 103 18.35 -4.19 -16.47
CA TYR A 103 18.32 -3.41 -15.24
C TYR A 103 18.88 -4.27 -14.10
N MET A 104 19.94 -3.81 -13.45
CA MET A 104 20.49 -4.42 -12.23
C MET A 104 20.02 -3.60 -11.03
N ILE A 105 19.44 -4.24 -10.01
CA ILE A 105 18.83 -3.55 -8.85
C ILE A 105 19.71 -3.77 -7.61
N PHE A 106 20.09 -2.68 -6.93
CA PHE A 106 21.02 -2.71 -5.78
C PHE A 106 20.31 -2.59 -4.42
N ASP A 107 19.16 -3.24 -4.25
CA ASP A 107 18.32 -3.11 -3.04
C ASP A 107 18.40 -4.30 -2.07
N ALA A 108 19.11 -5.37 -2.43
CA ALA A 108 19.16 -6.60 -1.65
C ALA A 108 19.66 -6.37 -0.21
N TRP A 109 20.71 -5.58 -0.04
CA TRP A 109 21.29 -5.28 1.28
C TRP A 109 20.34 -4.49 2.19
N LEU A 110 19.53 -3.59 1.60
CA LEU A 110 18.48 -2.84 2.32
C LEU A 110 17.35 -3.75 2.80
N ILE A 111 17.00 -4.76 2.01
CA ILE A 111 15.94 -5.71 2.34
C ILE A 111 16.36 -6.62 3.51
N HIS A 112 17.63 -7.05 3.51
CA HIS A 112 18.16 -7.96 4.52
C HIS A 112 18.74 -7.25 5.75
N GLY A 113 18.89 -5.91 5.71
CA GLY A 113 19.53 -5.15 6.78
C GLY A 113 21.01 -5.53 6.98
N VAL A 114 21.69 -5.91 5.89
CA VAL A 114 23.11 -6.29 5.90
C VAL A 114 23.97 -5.18 5.31
N PRO A 115 25.28 -5.11 5.62
CA PRO A 115 26.18 -4.13 5.02
C PRO A 115 26.15 -4.19 3.48
N PRO A 116 26.18 -3.03 2.78
CA PRO A 116 26.21 -2.97 1.33
C PRO A 116 27.48 -3.61 0.76
N PRO A 117 27.37 -4.44 -0.30
CA PRO A 117 28.51 -4.90 -1.07
C PRO A 117 29.35 -3.75 -1.64
N GLY A 118 30.66 -3.94 -1.79
CA GLY A 118 31.57 -2.88 -2.27
C GLY A 118 31.32 -2.38 -3.69
N ASP A 119 30.52 -3.07 -4.50
CA ASP A 119 30.07 -2.64 -5.83
C ASP A 119 28.75 -1.84 -5.80
N THR A 120 28.17 -1.62 -4.62
CA THR A 120 26.96 -0.81 -4.45
C THR A 120 27.25 0.65 -4.82
N PRO A 121 26.38 1.31 -5.61
CA PRO A 121 26.58 2.73 -5.93
C PRO A 121 26.64 3.60 -4.66
N PRO A 122 27.65 4.48 -4.53
CA PRO A 122 27.86 5.25 -3.30
C PRO A 122 26.69 6.20 -3.00
N GLN A 123 25.99 6.73 -4.02
CA GLN A 123 24.81 7.56 -3.81
C GLN A 123 23.72 6.83 -3.02
N LEU A 124 23.55 5.53 -3.27
CA LEU A 124 22.55 4.71 -2.61
C LEU A 124 22.91 4.46 -1.15
N VAL A 125 24.19 4.18 -0.89
CA VAL A 125 24.71 3.98 0.48
C VAL A 125 24.70 5.29 1.28
N ALA A 126 25.06 6.42 0.66
CA ALA A 126 24.97 7.74 1.29
C ALA A 126 23.54 8.08 1.72
N ARG A 127 22.55 7.73 0.88
CA ARG A 127 21.14 8.01 1.11
C ARG A 127 20.50 7.08 2.15
N TYR A 128 20.71 5.78 2.02
CA TYR A 128 19.97 4.78 2.80
C TYR A 128 20.81 4.00 3.81
N GLY A 129 22.13 4.12 3.81
CA GLY A 129 22.99 3.37 4.72
C GLY A 129 22.64 3.61 6.20
N ARG A 130 22.22 4.83 6.55
CA ARG A 130 21.75 5.19 7.90
C ARG A 130 20.50 4.44 8.37
N THR A 131 19.77 3.79 7.45
CA THR A 131 18.60 2.98 7.80
C THR A 131 18.97 1.61 8.37
N ILE A 132 20.24 1.20 8.24
CA ILE A 132 20.75 -0.04 8.81
C ILE A 132 21.34 0.26 10.20
N PRO A 133 20.82 -0.34 11.28
CA PRO A 133 21.34 -0.13 12.63
C PRO A 133 22.83 -0.46 12.73
N GLY A 134 23.61 0.45 13.31
CA GLY A 134 25.06 0.26 13.52
C GLY A 134 25.94 0.37 12.28
N PHE A 135 25.38 0.65 11.10
CA PHE A 135 26.16 0.79 9.88
C PHE A 135 26.84 2.18 9.79
N ASP A 136 28.17 2.19 9.73
CA ASP A 136 28.96 3.41 9.55
C ASP A 136 29.15 3.73 8.06
N VAL A 137 28.33 4.66 7.57
CA VAL A 137 28.37 5.14 6.18
C VAL A 137 29.72 5.79 5.84
N ALA A 138 30.35 6.49 6.78
CA ALA A 138 31.58 7.22 6.50
C ALA A 138 32.76 6.26 6.34
N ALA A 139 32.87 5.26 7.23
CA ALA A 139 33.86 4.21 7.13
C ALA A 139 33.73 3.42 5.83
N TRP A 140 32.50 3.01 5.47
CA TRP A 140 32.25 2.30 4.21
C TRP A 140 32.62 3.14 2.99
N MET A 141 32.32 4.44 2.99
CA MET A 141 32.70 5.35 1.90
C MET A 141 34.21 5.49 1.76
N GLN A 142 34.94 5.58 2.88
CA GLN A 142 36.39 5.66 2.86
C GLN A 142 37.03 4.39 2.28
N GLU A 143 36.47 3.22 2.58
CA GLU A 143 36.96 1.94 2.10
C GLU A 143 36.62 1.67 0.62
N HIS A 144 35.36 1.83 0.23
CA HIS A 144 34.86 1.38 -1.07
C HIS A 144 34.70 2.48 -2.11
N ALA A 145 34.57 3.75 -1.70
CA ALA A 145 34.36 4.87 -2.61
C ALA A 145 35.09 6.15 -2.17
N PRO A 146 36.42 6.12 -1.94
CA PRO A 146 37.15 7.26 -1.37
C PRO A 146 37.12 8.53 -2.24
N ALA A 147 36.83 8.39 -3.53
CA ALA A 147 36.67 9.51 -4.46
C ALA A 147 35.28 10.18 -4.39
N PHE A 148 34.32 9.60 -3.68
CA PHE A 148 32.97 10.14 -3.56
C PHE A 148 32.93 11.21 -2.45
N ASP A 149 32.62 12.45 -2.83
CA ASP A 149 32.43 13.55 -1.88
C ASP A 149 31.11 13.40 -1.11
N LEU A 150 31.15 12.60 -0.03
CA LEU A 150 30.00 12.35 0.82
C LEU A 150 29.44 13.63 1.43
N ALA A 151 30.31 14.56 1.85
CA ALA A 151 29.91 15.78 2.52
C ALA A 151 29.21 16.74 1.54
N GLY A 152 29.79 16.95 0.36
CA GLY A 152 29.18 17.75 -0.70
C GLY A 152 27.86 17.15 -1.19
N TRP A 153 27.79 15.83 -1.34
CA TRP A 153 26.53 15.15 -1.72
C TRP A 153 25.45 15.33 -0.65
N GLN A 154 25.77 15.15 0.63
CA GLN A 154 24.82 15.35 1.74
C GLN A 154 24.32 16.79 1.80
N ALA A 155 25.22 17.77 1.69
CA ALA A 155 24.84 19.18 1.68
C ALA A 155 23.91 19.53 0.50
N ALA A 156 24.21 19.02 -0.70
CA ALA A 156 23.36 19.23 -1.88
C ALA A 156 21.98 18.55 -1.73
N TYR A 157 21.94 17.34 -1.15
CA TYR A 157 20.71 16.62 -0.89
C TYR A 157 19.83 17.33 0.14
N ASP A 158 20.41 17.75 1.27
CA ASP A 158 19.69 18.45 2.34
C ASP A 158 19.12 19.79 1.85
N GLU A 159 19.88 20.54 1.05
CA GLU A 159 19.39 21.77 0.42
C GLU A 159 18.22 21.50 -0.53
N LYS A 160 18.30 20.43 -1.34
CA LYS A 160 17.19 20.01 -2.23
C LYS A 160 15.94 19.67 -1.42
N VAL A 161 16.07 18.91 -0.33
CA VAL A 161 14.95 18.58 0.57
C VAL A 161 14.36 19.84 1.20
N ARG A 162 15.20 20.77 1.68
CA ARG A 162 14.77 22.05 2.26
C ARG A 162 13.99 22.90 1.26
N VAL A 163 14.48 23.04 0.04
CA VAL A 163 13.79 23.76 -1.05
C VAL A 163 12.45 23.10 -1.38
N GLN A 164 12.38 21.77 -1.42
CA GLN A 164 11.12 21.05 -1.65
C GLN A 164 10.12 21.28 -0.51
N GLN A 165 10.56 21.24 0.75
CA GLN A 165 9.73 21.51 1.92
C GLN A 165 9.19 22.95 1.91
N ALA A 166 10.03 23.93 1.61
CA ALA A 166 9.64 25.33 1.47
C ALA A 166 8.56 25.53 0.39
N LYS A 167 8.72 24.88 -0.78
CA LYS A 167 7.70 24.91 -1.86
C LYS A 167 6.37 24.29 -1.41
N ARG A 168 6.38 23.16 -0.70
CA ARG A 168 5.16 22.52 -0.16
C ARG A 168 4.48 23.43 0.87
N GLU A 169 5.24 24.07 1.73
CA GLU A 169 4.71 25.02 2.72
C GLU A 169 4.10 26.26 2.07
N GLU A 170 4.76 26.83 1.07
CA GLU A 170 4.24 27.95 0.29
C GLU A 170 2.93 27.57 -0.41
N GLN A 171 2.84 26.36 -0.99
CA GLN A 171 1.61 25.86 -1.60
C GLN A 171 0.48 25.74 -0.57
N ARG A 172 0.75 25.20 0.62
CA ARG A 172 -0.23 25.15 1.71
C ARG A 172 -0.66 26.55 2.15
N ARG A 173 0.26 27.52 2.20
CA ARG A 173 -0.05 28.92 2.51
C ARG A 173 -0.99 29.53 1.47
N LYS A 174 -0.70 29.33 0.18
CA LYS A 174 -1.55 29.78 -0.93
C LYS A 174 -2.94 29.14 -0.90
N GLU A 175 -3.03 27.86 -0.59
CA GLU A 175 -4.33 27.17 -0.46
C GLU A 175 -5.16 27.71 0.71
N ARG A 176 -4.54 27.92 1.89
CA ARG A 176 -5.20 28.54 3.04
C ARG A 176 -5.71 29.95 2.72
N ALA A 177 -4.93 30.74 1.99
CA ALA A 177 -5.35 32.08 1.55
C ALA A 177 -6.56 32.02 0.60
N ARG A 178 -6.57 31.07 -0.35
CA ARG A 178 -7.72 30.86 -1.26
C ARG A 178 -8.99 30.46 -0.49
N ARG A 179 -8.88 29.55 0.48
CA ARG A 179 -10.02 29.14 1.32
C ARG A 179 -10.53 30.25 2.23
N LYS A 180 -9.67 31.16 2.70
CA LYS A 180 -10.09 32.33 3.50
C LYS A 180 -10.91 33.31 2.66
N LYS A 181 -10.51 33.57 1.40
CA LYS A 181 -11.22 34.50 0.52
C LYS A 181 -12.64 34.05 0.16
N SER A 182 -12.86 32.75 -0.05
CA SER A 182 -14.17 32.21 -0.42
C SER A 182 -15.23 32.24 0.70
N LYS A 183 -14.83 32.45 1.98
CA LYS A 183 -15.78 32.48 3.10
C LYS A 183 -16.36 33.87 3.36
N THR A 184 -15.73 34.93 2.87
CA THR A 184 -16.15 36.32 3.15
C THR A 184 -17.13 36.89 2.11
N GLU A 185 -17.24 36.31 0.91
CA GLU A 185 -18.10 36.83 -0.17
C GLU A 185 -19.41 36.03 -0.37
N GLY A 186 -19.65 34.98 0.41
CA GLY A 186 -20.87 34.14 0.34
C GLY A 186 -21.88 34.39 1.47
N GLY A 187 -21.83 35.56 2.12
CA GLY A 187 -22.77 35.96 3.15
C GLY A 187 -24.10 36.36 2.53
N VAL A 188 -25.03 35.40 2.48
CA VAL A 188 -26.48 35.57 2.70
C VAL A 188 -27.01 36.96 2.34
N THR A 189 -27.32 37.17 1.06
CA THR A 189 -28.42 38.05 0.67
C THR A 189 -29.72 37.31 0.98
N GLY A 190 -30.03 37.18 2.27
CA GLY A 190 -31.39 36.96 2.72
C GLY A 190 -32.03 38.33 2.80
N ASP A 191 -33.07 38.54 2.00
CA ASP A 191 -33.96 39.69 2.05
C ASP A 191 -34.28 40.08 3.50
N ALA A 192 -33.65 41.15 3.98
CA ALA A 192 -34.12 41.93 5.10
C ALA A 192 -34.67 43.24 4.52
N THR A 193 -36.00 43.27 4.47
CA THR A 193 -36.83 44.45 4.23
C THR A 193 -36.33 45.64 5.05
N PRO A 194 -36.20 46.85 4.48
CA PRO A 194 -35.75 48.01 5.23
C PRO A 194 -36.94 48.64 5.95
N GLU A 195 -37.01 48.47 7.28
CA GLU A 195 -37.80 49.37 8.12
C GLU A 195 -36.93 49.99 9.22
N ASN A 196 -36.70 51.29 9.04
CA ASN A 196 -36.70 52.38 10.01
C ASN A 196 -35.90 52.30 11.32
N SER A 197 -34.94 53.24 11.34
CA SER A 197 -34.74 54.30 12.35
C SER A 197 -34.25 53.96 13.76
N ALA A 198 -33.11 54.61 14.05
CA ALA A 198 -32.75 55.25 15.31
C ALA A 198 -32.76 54.38 16.57
N ASN A 199 -31.58 54.03 17.09
CA ASN A 199 -31.17 54.61 18.37
C ASN A 199 -29.66 54.46 18.67
N GLU A 200 -29.24 55.34 19.55
CA GLU A 200 -27.92 55.61 20.09
C GLU A 200 -27.29 54.44 20.88
N GLY A 201 -25.95 54.42 20.91
CA GLY A 201 -25.15 54.30 22.14
C GLY A 201 -25.16 52.97 22.91
N GLY A 202 -24.00 52.33 23.00
CA GLY A 202 -23.78 51.32 24.04
C GLY A 202 -22.50 50.50 23.87
N ASP A 203 -21.39 51.03 24.40
CA ASP A 203 -20.26 50.22 24.84
C ASP A 203 -20.72 49.22 25.90
N VAL A 204 -20.58 47.92 25.66
CA VAL A 204 -20.61 46.90 26.71
C VAL A 204 -19.53 45.87 26.44
N MET A 205 -18.42 46.01 27.16
CA MET A 205 -17.55 44.90 27.52
C MET A 205 -18.34 43.96 28.43
N GLY A 206 -18.54 42.72 28.00
CA GLY A 206 -19.27 41.70 28.75
C GLY A 206 -18.72 40.32 28.45
N ASP A 207 -17.78 39.91 29.31
CA ASP A 207 -17.33 38.53 29.47
C ASP A 207 -18.53 37.66 29.90
N ALA A 208 -18.82 36.59 29.16
CA ALA A 208 -19.90 35.65 29.49
C ALA A 208 -19.54 34.23 29.04
N THR A 209 -18.77 33.55 29.89
CA THR A 209 -18.87 32.10 30.08
C THR A 209 -20.29 31.72 30.51
N GLY A 210 -20.95 30.83 29.77
CA GLY A 210 -22.24 30.26 30.19
C GLY A 210 -22.73 29.19 29.22
N GLY A 211 -22.66 27.93 29.66
CA GLY A 211 -23.17 26.78 28.92
C GLY A 211 -24.70 26.76 28.86
N VAL A 212 -25.23 26.33 27.72
CA VAL A 212 -26.64 25.93 27.56
C VAL A 212 -26.66 24.55 26.92
N THR A 213 -26.88 23.55 27.76
CA THR A 213 -27.49 22.27 27.40
C THR A 213 -28.99 22.50 27.26
N GLY A 214 -29.58 22.15 26.11
CA GLY A 214 -31.01 22.30 25.89
C GLY A 214 -31.47 21.53 24.66
N ASP A 215 -32.01 20.35 24.93
CA ASP A 215 -32.73 19.46 24.03
C ASP A 215 -33.94 20.17 23.41
N VAL A 216 -34.16 20.02 22.09
CA VAL A 216 -35.41 20.45 21.46
C VAL A 216 -35.91 19.34 20.54
N SER A 217 -36.76 18.50 21.12
CA SER A 217 -37.72 17.66 20.40
C SER A 217 -38.90 18.56 19.98
N GLY A 218 -39.37 18.43 18.74
CA GLY A 218 -40.50 19.23 18.26
C GLY A 218 -41.02 18.78 16.91
N ASP A 219 -41.94 17.81 16.95
CA ASP A 219 -42.86 17.43 15.88
C ASP A 219 -43.67 18.64 15.37
N VAL A 220 -43.78 18.78 14.05
CA VAL A 220 -44.89 19.51 13.40
C VAL A 220 -45.35 18.73 12.17
N MET A 221 -46.49 18.06 12.33
CA MET A 221 -47.38 17.59 11.26
C MET A 221 -48.24 18.77 10.77
N GLY A 222 -48.53 18.81 9.47
CA GLY A 222 -49.43 19.79 8.87
C GLY A 222 -49.91 19.36 7.48
N ASP A 223 -51.04 18.67 7.48
CA ASP A 223 -51.90 18.32 6.35
C ASP A 223 -52.27 19.51 5.44
N ALA A 224 -52.32 19.27 4.13
CA ALA A 224 -53.16 20.03 3.21
C ALA A 224 -53.61 19.16 2.03
N LEU A 225 -54.87 18.70 2.11
CA LEU A 225 -55.60 17.99 1.07
C LEU A 225 -56.32 18.95 0.11
N SER A 226 -56.51 18.45 -1.12
CA SER A 226 -57.60 18.71 -2.08
C SER A 226 -57.44 19.83 -3.11
N LYS A 227 -57.39 19.45 -4.41
CA LYS A 227 -58.53 19.64 -5.33
C LYS A 227 -58.44 18.80 -6.61
N ALA A 228 -59.53 18.11 -6.92
CA ALA A 228 -59.76 17.37 -8.15
C ALA A 228 -60.06 18.29 -9.35
N GLY A 229 -59.71 17.84 -10.55
CA GLY A 229 -60.09 18.44 -11.83
C GLY A 229 -60.04 17.39 -12.95
N VAL A 230 -61.21 16.87 -13.31
CA VAL A 230 -61.46 16.00 -14.46
C VAL A 230 -61.47 16.84 -15.73
N GLN A 231 -60.76 16.42 -16.79
CA GLN A 231 -61.05 16.79 -18.18
C GLN A 231 -60.48 15.78 -19.18
N GLU A 232 -61.38 15.01 -19.77
CA GLU A 232 -61.36 14.51 -21.17
C GLU A 232 -62.52 15.25 -21.90
N PRO A 233 -62.67 15.25 -23.25
CA PRO A 233 -61.91 14.54 -24.31
C PRO A 233 -61.58 15.43 -25.55
N SER A 234 -60.85 14.89 -26.53
CA SER A 234 -61.28 14.82 -27.96
C SER A 234 -60.18 14.30 -28.90
N PHE A 235 -60.60 13.42 -29.80
CA PHE A 235 -59.88 12.80 -30.91
C PHE A 235 -59.52 13.78 -32.02
N GLU A 236 -58.36 13.60 -32.67
CA GLU A 236 -58.24 13.70 -34.14
C GLU A 236 -57.29 12.61 -34.67
N THR A 237 -57.76 11.94 -35.70
CA THR A 237 -57.12 10.92 -36.52
C THR A 237 -56.22 11.57 -37.56
N ASP A 238 -55.02 11.03 -37.79
CA ASP A 238 -54.31 11.30 -39.05
C ASP A 238 -53.43 10.14 -39.52
N ASP A 239 -53.40 10.02 -40.83
CA ASP A 239 -53.18 8.84 -41.65
C ASP A 239 -51.74 8.31 -41.74
N ALA A 240 -51.65 6.99 -41.93
CA ALA A 240 -50.46 6.27 -42.36
C ALA A 240 -50.28 6.30 -43.89
N PRO A 241 -49.04 6.27 -44.41
CA PRO A 241 -48.77 5.76 -45.74
C PRO A 241 -48.16 4.35 -45.72
N SER A 242 -48.86 3.49 -46.46
CA SER A 242 -48.49 2.19 -47.00
C SER A 242 -47.20 2.22 -47.85
N ALA A 243 -46.33 1.20 -47.70
CA ALA A 243 -45.54 0.69 -48.82
C ALA A 243 -44.96 -0.73 -48.61
N ARG A 244 -45.58 -1.67 -49.35
CA ARG A 244 -44.96 -2.68 -50.24
C ARG A 244 -44.18 -3.88 -49.66
N SER A 245 -44.88 -5.01 -49.74
CA SER A 245 -44.37 -6.37 -49.88
C SER A 245 -43.44 -6.57 -51.09
N ALA A 246 -42.40 -7.40 -50.92
CA ALA A 246 -41.89 -8.26 -51.98
C ALA A 246 -41.15 -9.51 -51.42
N ARG A 247 -41.61 -10.67 -51.90
CA ARG A 247 -40.98 -12.00 -52.09
C ARG A 247 -39.45 -12.04 -51.88
N GLY A 248 -38.84 -13.05 -51.24
CA GLY A 248 -39.09 -14.49 -51.36
C GLY A 248 -38.24 -15.09 -52.49
N VAL A 249 -37.00 -15.52 -52.22
CA VAL A 249 -36.22 -16.44 -53.08
C VAL A 249 -35.31 -17.32 -52.21
N ARG A 250 -35.45 -18.63 -52.41
CA ARG A 250 -34.62 -19.73 -51.92
C ARG A 250 -33.24 -19.71 -52.61
N SER A 251 -32.17 -20.18 -51.97
CA SER A 251 -31.43 -21.34 -52.47
C SER A 251 -30.21 -21.67 -51.59
N THR A 252 -30.04 -22.97 -51.47
CA THR A 252 -29.05 -23.82 -50.81
C THR A 252 -27.64 -23.75 -51.42
N SER A 253 -26.73 -24.42 -50.69
CA SER A 253 -25.60 -25.25 -51.19
C SER A 253 -24.40 -24.46 -51.76
N THR A 254 -23.13 -24.84 -51.63
CA THR A 254 -22.37 -26.01 -51.15
C THR A 254 -20.91 -25.71 -51.49
N SER A 255 -19.95 -26.30 -50.77
CA SER A 255 -18.57 -26.59 -51.24
C SER A 255 -17.66 -25.37 -51.50
N GLY A 256 -16.38 -25.34 -51.19
CA GLY A 256 -15.40 -26.40 -50.97
C GLY A 256 -14.12 -25.97 -51.71
N SER A 257 -13.01 -25.95 -50.96
CA SER A 257 -11.64 -26.31 -51.38
C SER A 257 -10.92 -25.60 -52.55
N GLY A 258 -9.65 -25.28 -52.30
CA GLY A 258 -8.61 -24.96 -53.29
C GLY A 258 -7.72 -23.82 -52.77
N ALA A 259 -6.59 -24.01 -52.09
CA ALA A 259 -5.39 -24.81 -52.41
C ALA A 259 -4.83 -24.51 -53.81
N ARG A 260 -3.81 -23.62 -53.85
CA ARG A 260 -2.61 -23.59 -54.72
C ARG A 260 -1.88 -22.26 -54.45
N GLU A 261 -0.75 -22.29 -53.77
CA GLU A 261 0.59 -22.52 -54.33
C GLU A 261 1.16 -21.32 -55.08
N ALA A 262 2.25 -20.83 -54.46
CA ALA A 262 3.55 -20.62 -55.06
C ALA A 262 3.85 -19.37 -55.87
N ALA A 263 5.11 -18.97 -55.67
CA ALA A 263 5.96 -18.13 -56.48
C ALA A 263 5.71 -16.62 -56.35
N SER A 264 6.72 -15.74 -56.40
CA SER A 264 8.18 -15.83 -56.45
C SER A 264 8.62 -14.40 -56.81
N GLY A 265 9.76 -13.95 -56.31
CA GLY A 265 10.52 -12.82 -56.87
C GLY A 265 10.11 -11.46 -56.30
N SER A 266 10.90 -10.87 -55.41
CA SER A 266 12.20 -10.20 -55.65
C SER A 266 12.09 -8.85 -56.37
N ALA A 267 12.49 -7.82 -55.61
CA ALA A 267 13.24 -6.62 -55.97
C ALA A 267 12.74 -5.72 -57.13
N ALA A 268 12.47 -4.45 -56.82
CA ALA A 268 13.47 -3.38 -56.99
C ALA A 268 12.89 -1.98 -56.76
N ALA A 269 13.70 -1.18 -56.05
CA ALA A 269 14.00 0.23 -56.29
C ALA A 269 12.87 1.24 -56.62
N GLY A 270 12.69 2.17 -55.67
CA GLY A 270 13.00 3.57 -55.94
C GLY A 270 11.92 4.41 -56.60
N LYS A 271 11.36 5.36 -55.85
CA LYS A 271 11.60 6.81 -56.07
C LYS A 271 10.77 7.62 -55.09
N ALA A 272 11.40 8.70 -54.63
CA ALA A 272 10.77 9.83 -53.99
C ALA A 272 9.61 10.37 -54.82
N GLY A 273 8.51 10.66 -54.15
CA GLY A 273 7.33 11.30 -54.71
C GLY A 273 6.52 11.96 -53.61
N THR A 274 6.75 13.25 -53.43
CA THR A 274 5.85 14.19 -52.77
C THR A 274 4.47 14.12 -53.43
N SER A 275 3.42 13.81 -52.67
CA SER A 275 2.06 14.20 -53.05
C SER A 275 1.15 14.31 -51.83
N THR A 276 0.71 15.53 -51.61
CA THR A 276 -0.57 15.93 -51.02
C THR A 276 -1.68 14.96 -51.43
N GLY A 277 -2.29 14.29 -50.46
CA GLY A 277 -3.26 13.23 -50.72
C GLY A 277 -4.28 13.05 -49.59
N LYS A 278 -5.33 13.86 -49.66
CA LYS A 278 -6.59 13.78 -48.90
C LYS A 278 -7.13 12.34 -48.95
N SER A 279 -7.04 11.60 -47.84
CA SER A 279 -7.60 10.24 -47.71
C SER A 279 -8.81 10.27 -46.79
N LYS A 280 -9.93 9.78 -47.33
CA LYS A 280 -11.22 9.61 -46.65
C LYS A 280 -11.15 8.53 -45.58
N ALA A 281 -11.92 8.79 -44.53
CA ALA A 281 -12.34 7.91 -43.46
C ALA A 281 -12.39 6.41 -43.79
N SER A 282 -11.66 5.64 -42.99
CA SER A 282 -12.07 4.30 -42.57
C SER A 282 -12.26 4.37 -41.05
N GLY A 283 -13.48 4.10 -40.60
CA GLY A 283 -13.92 4.27 -39.21
C GLY A 283 -13.19 3.34 -38.26
N VAL A 284 -12.25 3.90 -37.51
CA VAL A 284 -11.80 3.38 -36.22
C VAL A 284 -12.66 4.08 -35.17
N PRO A 285 -13.29 3.36 -34.23
CA PRO A 285 -14.09 4.00 -33.19
C PRO A 285 -13.16 4.90 -32.38
N VAL A 286 -13.45 6.20 -32.43
CA VAL A 286 -12.80 7.25 -31.65
C VAL A 286 -12.75 6.79 -30.20
N GLN A 287 -11.52 6.57 -29.70
CA GLN A 287 -11.30 6.41 -28.28
C GLN A 287 -11.84 7.68 -27.61
N ARG A 288 -12.80 7.49 -26.70
CA ARG A 288 -13.31 8.56 -25.82
C ARG A 288 -12.16 9.01 -24.93
N ASP A 289 -11.35 9.95 -25.43
CA ASP A 289 -10.52 10.83 -24.62
C ASP A 289 -11.44 11.86 -23.96
N GLY A 290 -12.34 11.38 -23.12
CA GLY A 290 -13.12 12.18 -22.21
C GLY A 290 -12.40 12.15 -20.88
N GLU A 291 -11.68 13.23 -20.58
CA GLU A 291 -11.31 13.62 -19.23
C GLU A 291 -12.56 13.46 -18.34
N ALA A 292 -12.65 12.33 -17.64
CA ALA A 292 -13.78 12.03 -16.76
C ALA A 292 -13.75 13.09 -15.66
N GLY A 293 -14.54 14.14 -15.86
CA GLY A 293 -14.62 15.28 -14.96
C GLY A 293 -14.77 14.78 -13.53
N LYS A 294 -14.02 15.40 -12.61
CA LYS A 294 -14.14 15.08 -11.18
C LYS A 294 -15.63 15.09 -10.82
N PRO A 295 -16.14 14.05 -10.12
CA PRO A 295 -17.56 13.97 -9.80
C PRO A 295 -18.00 15.23 -9.06
N THR A 296 -19.18 15.75 -9.41
CA THR A 296 -19.76 16.89 -8.70
C THR A 296 -19.98 16.54 -7.23
N ARG A 297 -20.12 17.55 -6.37
CA ARG A 297 -20.37 17.33 -4.93
C ARG A 297 -21.63 16.49 -4.69
N GLU A 298 -22.65 16.70 -5.51
CA GLU A 298 -23.92 15.96 -5.51
C GLU A 298 -23.73 14.51 -5.93
N GLN A 299 -23.02 14.27 -7.04
CA GLN A 299 -22.68 12.91 -7.49
C GLN A 299 -21.88 12.15 -6.42
N ALA A 300 -20.92 12.82 -5.77
CA ALA A 300 -20.16 12.21 -4.69
C ALA A 300 -21.02 11.91 -3.45
N ALA A 301 -22.05 12.71 -3.16
CA ALA A 301 -23.00 12.43 -2.10
C ALA A 301 -23.92 11.25 -2.43
N ALA A 302 -24.40 11.17 -3.68
CA ALA A 302 -25.21 10.06 -4.15
C ALA A 302 -24.45 8.72 -4.11
N VAL A 303 -23.18 8.71 -4.52
CA VAL A 303 -22.33 7.51 -4.40
C VAL A 303 -22.15 7.08 -2.95
N ARG A 304 -21.89 8.01 -2.02
CA ARG A 304 -21.77 7.69 -0.59
C ARG A 304 -23.08 7.12 -0.03
N ALA A 305 -24.23 7.61 -0.47
CA ALA A 305 -25.53 7.07 -0.06
C ALA A 305 -25.67 5.60 -0.46
N VAL A 306 -25.21 5.21 -1.66
CA VAL A 306 -25.19 3.80 -2.10
C VAL A 306 -24.16 2.98 -1.33
N GLU A 307 -22.97 3.53 -1.04
CA GLU A 307 -21.93 2.84 -0.27
C GLU A 307 -22.40 2.44 1.14
N VAL A 308 -23.25 3.25 1.77
CA VAL A 308 -23.88 2.93 3.07
C VAL A 308 -24.86 1.76 2.98
N LEU A 309 -25.40 1.45 1.79
CA LEU A 309 -26.28 0.30 1.56
C LEU A 309 -25.52 -1.02 1.42
N LEU A 310 -24.20 -0.98 1.19
CA LEU A 310 -23.40 -2.19 1.03
C LEU A 310 -23.26 -2.93 2.38
N PRO A 311 -23.22 -4.28 2.35
CA PRO A 311 -22.97 -5.08 3.55
C PRO A 311 -21.68 -4.63 4.25
N PRO A 312 -21.68 -4.39 5.58
CA PRO A 312 -20.49 -3.90 6.29
C PRO A 312 -19.27 -4.79 6.13
N LEU A 313 -19.47 -6.12 6.04
CA LEU A 313 -18.39 -7.08 5.79
C LEU A 313 -17.71 -6.80 4.44
N LEU A 314 -18.48 -6.53 3.40
CA LEU A 314 -17.95 -6.22 2.08
C LEU A 314 -17.22 -4.89 2.05
N VAL A 315 -17.73 -3.88 2.76
CA VAL A 315 -17.10 -2.55 2.82
C VAL A 315 -15.70 -2.62 3.44
N ARG A 316 -15.50 -3.47 4.45
CA ARG A 316 -14.18 -3.67 5.09
C ARG A 316 -13.14 -4.26 4.15
N GLU A 317 -13.56 -5.10 3.21
CA GLU A 317 -12.69 -5.72 2.20
C GLU A 317 -12.39 -4.79 1.01
N LEU A 318 -13.01 -3.61 0.93
CA LEU A 318 -12.68 -2.63 -0.11
C LEU A 318 -11.34 -1.93 0.22
N PRO A 319 -10.47 -1.68 -0.77
CA PRO A 319 -9.10 -1.15 -0.53
C PRO A 319 -9.02 0.15 0.28
N TYR A 320 -10.10 0.93 0.30
CA TYR A 320 -10.18 2.21 1.00
C TYR A 320 -11.47 2.34 1.85
N GLY A 321 -12.17 1.24 2.10
CA GLY A 321 -13.48 1.25 2.74
C GLY A 321 -14.59 1.93 1.92
N HIS A 322 -14.37 2.12 0.61
CA HIS A 322 -15.32 2.75 -0.32
C HIS A 322 -15.04 2.32 -1.77
N ILE A 323 -15.97 2.62 -2.68
CA ILE A 323 -15.86 2.22 -4.09
C ILE A 323 -14.80 3.11 -4.78
N PRO A 324 -13.78 2.53 -5.45
CA PRO A 324 -12.75 3.28 -6.14
C PRO A 324 -13.33 4.27 -7.16
N THR A 325 -12.68 5.42 -7.32
CA THR A 325 -13.13 6.52 -8.19
C THR A 325 -13.47 6.06 -9.62
N ARG A 326 -12.66 5.15 -10.19
CA ARG A 326 -12.86 4.60 -11.55
C ARG A 326 -14.21 3.89 -11.72
N ASN A 327 -14.79 3.39 -10.63
CA ASN A 327 -16.00 2.58 -10.64
C ASN A 327 -17.25 3.39 -10.21
N ARG A 328 -17.08 4.64 -9.76
CA ARG A 328 -18.20 5.50 -9.32
C ARG A 328 -19.16 5.85 -10.45
N ALA A 329 -18.66 5.94 -11.69
CA ALA A 329 -19.51 6.18 -12.86
C ALA A 329 -20.59 5.09 -13.02
N ALA A 330 -20.25 3.83 -12.76
CA ALA A 330 -21.22 2.73 -12.85
C ALA A 330 -22.26 2.77 -11.72
N VAL A 331 -21.91 3.33 -10.55
CA VAL A 331 -22.86 3.55 -9.46
C VAL A 331 -23.84 4.67 -9.82
N LEU A 332 -23.35 5.75 -10.44
CA LEU A 332 -24.18 6.86 -10.92
C LEU A 332 -25.13 6.38 -12.03
N GLU A 333 -24.64 5.60 -12.99
CA GLU A 333 -25.46 4.99 -14.05
C GLU A 333 -26.57 4.09 -13.47
N ALA A 334 -26.27 3.34 -12.40
CA ALA A 334 -27.29 2.54 -11.72
C ALA A 334 -28.40 3.43 -11.11
N LEU A 335 -28.04 4.58 -10.52
CA LEU A 335 -28.96 5.57 -9.95
C LEU A 335 -29.79 6.32 -10.98
N GLU A 336 -29.37 6.37 -12.25
CA GLU A 336 -30.20 6.94 -13.34
C GLU A 336 -31.46 6.10 -13.59
N SER A 337 -31.38 4.79 -13.34
CA SER A 337 -32.47 3.85 -13.59
C SER A 337 -33.25 3.42 -12.34
N ARG A 338 -32.71 3.69 -11.13
CA ARG A 338 -33.22 3.13 -9.88
C ARG A 338 -33.11 4.11 -8.72
N THR A 339 -34.09 4.04 -7.83
CA THR A 339 -34.04 4.77 -6.56
C THR A 339 -33.09 4.10 -5.57
N LEU A 340 -32.68 4.84 -4.54
CA LEU A 340 -31.82 4.30 -3.47
C LEU A 340 -32.46 3.12 -2.74
N GLU A 341 -33.77 3.14 -2.51
CA GLU A 341 -34.47 2.04 -1.83
C GLU A 341 -34.55 0.78 -2.71
N GLN A 342 -34.77 0.94 -4.02
CA GLN A 342 -34.68 -0.18 -4.96
C GLN A 342 -33.27 -0.79 -4.97
N LEU A 343 -32.22 0.02 -4.88
CA LEU A 343 -30.85 -0.48 -4.76
C LEU A 343 -30.59 -1.18 -3.43
N ARG A 344 -31.13 -0.69 -2.31
CA ARG A 344 -31.02 -1.34 -0.99
C ARG A 344 -31.58 -2.77 -1.06
N GLU A 345 -32.80 -2.91 -1.56
CA GLU A 345 -33.45 -4.22 -1.67
C GLU A 345 -32.69 -5.16 -2.60
N ARG A 346 -32.23 -4.65 -3.75
CA ARG A 346 -31.39 -5.39 -4.69
C ARG A 346 -30.14 -5.91 -4.00
N ILE A 347 -29.39 -5.04 -3.33
CA ILE A 347 -28.12 -5.38 -2.68
C ILE A 347 -28.36 -6.47 -1.63
N ALA A 348 -29.39 -6.32 -0.79
CA ALA A 348 -29.74 -7.30 0.23
C ALA A 348 -30.10 -8.67 -0.36
N ARG A 349 -30.95 -8.70 -1.40
CA ARG A 349 -31.33 -9.96 -2.07
C ARG A 349 -30.15 -10.64 -2.73
N ARG A 350 -29.34 -9.91 -3.51
CA ARG A 350 -28.20 -10.47 -4.24
C ARG A 350 -27.08 -10.93 -3.33
N TRP A 351 -26.85 -10.23 -2.21
CA TRP A 351 -25.84 -10.63 -1.22
C TRP A 351 -26.03 -12.08 -0.76
N VAL A 352 -27.27 -12.43 -0.43
CA VAL A 352 -27.64 -13.80 -0.03
C VAL A 352 -27.73 -14.74 -1.23
N ALA A 353 -28.45 -14.33 -2.29
CA ALA A 353 -28.74 -15.21 -3.42
C ALA A 353 -27.48 -15.62 -4.22
N TYR A 354 -26.48 -14.74 -4.29
CA TYR A 354 -25.23 -15.03 -5.02
C TYR A 354 -24.19 -15.72 -4.14
N GLY A 355 -24.49 -15.93 -2.84
CA GLY A 355 -23.58 -16.59 -1.91
C GLY A 355 -22.37 -15.76 -1.53
N TYR A 356 -22.47 -14.43 -1.58
CA TYR A 356 -21.35 -13.57 -1.21
C TYR A 356 -21.08 -13.53 0.30
N GLU A 357 -22.11 -13.74 1.11
CA GLU A 357 -21.98 -13.85 2.57
C GLU A 357 -21.10 -15.03 3.02
N PRO A 358 -21.37 -16.29 2.62
CA PRO A 358 -20.44 -17.37 2.95
C PRO A 358 -19.08 -17.17 2.28
N ALA A 359 -19.03 -16.73 1.02
CA ALA A 359 -17.76 -16.54 0.32
C ALA A 359 -16.82 -15.51 0.97
N ILE A 360 -17.36 -14.47 1.64
CA ILE A 360 -16.52 -13.52 2.39
C ILE A 360 -16.04 -14.11 3.71
N HIS A 361 -16.88 -14.89 4.40
CA HIS A 361 -16.51 -15.58 5.64
C HIS A 361 -15.44 -16.65 5.43
N ASP A 362 -15.56 -17.39 4.32
CA ASP A 362 -14.64 -18.48 3.97
C ASP A 362 -13.37 -17.98 3.26
N GLY A 363 -13.27 -16.67 2.98
CA GLY A 363 -12.13 -16.08 2.28
C GLY A 363 -12.05 -16.44 0.78
N GLU A 364 -13.16 -16.94 0.21
CA GLU A 364 -13.26 -17.34 -1.20
C GLU A 364 -13.62 -16.19 -2.14
N LEU A 365 -13.88 -15.00 -1.60
CA LEU A 365 -14.27 -13.84 -2.38
C LEU A 365 -13.12 -13.35 -3.29
N ARG A 366 -13.20 -13.68 -4.58
CA ARG A 366 -12.16 -13.35 -5.58
C ARG A 366 -11.86 -11.85 -5.69
N SER A 367 -12.88 -11.00 -5.51
CA SER A 367 -12.74 -9.55 -5.61
C SER A 367 -13.90 -8.84 -4.90
N ALA A 368 -13.58 -8.10 -3.83
CA ALA A 368 -14.56 -7.27 -3.13
C ALA A 368 -15.16 -6.17 -4.01
N ILE A 369 -14.34 -5.54 -4.87
CA ILE A 369 -14.82 -4.52 -5.82
C ILE A 369 -15.75 -5.16 -6.85
N GLY A 370 -15.40 -6.34 -7.37
CA GLY A 370 -16.25 -7.07 -8.30
C GLY A 370 -17.61 -7.40 -7.71
N ALA A 371 -17.64 -7.94 -6.49
CA ALA A 371 -18.87 -8.25 -5.77
C ALA A 371 -19.71 -7.00 -5.52
N ALA A 372 -19.12 -5.91 -5.02
CA ALA A 372 -19.85 -4.65 -4.79
C ALA A 372 -20.52 -4.12 -6.06
N LEU A 373 -19.84 -4.20 -7.20
CA LEU A 373 -20.40 -3.75 -8.48
C LEU A 373 -21.48 -4.71 -9.02
N GLU A 374 -21.35 -6.01 -8.82
CA GLU A 374 -22.41 -6.96 -9.16
C GLU A 374 -23.68 -6.79 -8.31
N LEU A 375 -23.54 -6.34 -7.06
CA LEU A 375 -24.68 -6.01 -6.20
C LEU A 375 -25.41 -4.75 -6.68
N ILE A 376 -24.69 -3.77 -7.23
CA ILE A 376 -25.25 -2.45 -7.60
C ILE A 376 -25.75 -2.43 -9.06
N ILE A 377 -24.91 -2.87 -10.00
CA ILE A 377 -25.12 -2.70 -11.44
C ILE A 377 -26.20 -3.70 -11.94
N PRO A 378 -27.06 -3.30 -12.91
CA PRO A 378 -27.96 -4.25 -13.56
C PRO A 378 -27.22 -5.51 -14.07
N SER A 379 -27.91 -6.64 -14.01
CA SER A 379 -27.34 -7.91 -14.44
C SER A 379 -26.97 -7.81 -15.92
N ARG A 380 -25.69 -7.98 -16.25
CA ARG A 380 -25.16 -7.91 -17.63
C ARG A 380 -25.86 -8.89 -18.57
N TYR A 381 -26.50 -9.90 -18.00
CA TYR A 381 -27.21 -10.90 -18.76
C TYR A 381 -28.53 -10.35 -19.27
N CYS A 382 -29.27 -9.50 -18.57
CA CYS A 382 -30.57 -9.00 -19.02
C CYS A 382 -30.49 -7.64 -19.73
N PRO A 383 -30.96 -7.53 -20.99
CA PRO A 383 -30.99 -6.25 -21.68
C PRO A 383 -32.10 -5.32 -21.18
N ASP A 384 -33.07 -5.83 -20.42
CA ASP A 384 -34.19 -5.06 -19.90
C ASP A 384 -33.77 -4.30 -18.63
N PRO A 385 -33.73 -2.96 -18.65
CA PRO A 385 -33.31 -2.17 -17.50
C PRO A 385 -34.28 -2.27 -16.32
N ALA A 386 -35.57 -2.59 -16.57
CA ALA A 386 -36.59 -2.78 -15.55
C ALA A 386 -36.57 -4.21 -14.96
N CYS A 387 -35.73 -5.10 -15.49
CA CYS A 387 -35.56 -6.45 -14.95
C CYS A 387 -34.64 -6.47 -13.72
N GLU A 388 -35.13 -7.13 -12.68
CA GLU A 388 -34.49 -7.39 -11.41
C GLU A 388 -34.38 -8.91 -11.21
N ASP A 389 -33.25 -9.48 -11.61
CA ASP A 389 -32.92 -10.92 -11.44
C ASP A 389 -33.97 -11.92 -11.95
N GLY A 390 -34.77 -11.50 -12.93
CA GLY A 390 -35.82 -12.33 -13.52
C GLY A 390 -37.24 -11.83 -13.26
N THR A 391 -37.40 -10.74 -12.52
CA THR A 391 -38.71 -10.12 -12.22
C THR A 391 -38.70 -8.66 -12.66
N LEU A 392 -39.77 -8.16 -13.27
CA LEU A 392 -39.90 -6.75 -13.65
C LEU A 392 -40.27 -5.90 -12.43
N ILE A 393 -39.54 -4.80 -12.20
CA ILE A 393 -39.69 -3.95 -11.02
C ILE A 393 -41.11 -3.36 -10.92
N ASP A 394 -41.67 -2.89 -12.04
CA ASP A 394 -42.93 -2.16 -12.03
C ASP A 394 -44.17 -3.05 -11.89
N THR A 395 -44.08 -4.30 -12.39
CA THR A 395 -45.25 -5.20 -12.48
C THR A 395 -45.15 -6.40 -11.55
N GLY A 396 -43.96 -6.72 -11.04
CA GLY A 396 -43.69 -7.96 -10.31
C GLY A 396 -43.79 -9.22 -11.18
N ALA A 397 -44.02 -9.09 -12.49
CA ALA A 397 -44.14 -10.23 -13.40
C ALA A 397 -42.76 -10.80 -13.75
N ASP A 398 -42.71 -12.08 -14.13
CA ASP A 398 -41.48 -12.70 -14.62
C ASP A 398 -40.99 -12.00 -15.90
N CYS A 399 -39.73 -11.60 -15.92
CA CYS A 399 -39.10 -11.00 -17.07
C CYS A 399 -39.01 -12.03 -18.19
N ARG A 400 -39.73 -11.74 -19.29
CA ARG A 400 -39.78 -12.60 -20.48
C ARG A 400 -38.39 -12.94 -21.03
N ALA A 401 -37.47 -11.97 -21.11
CA ALA A 401 -36.11 -12.21 -21.59
C ALA A 401 -35.31 -13.15 -20.67
N CYS A 402 -35.50 -13.05 -19.36
CA CYS A 402 -34.89 -13.98 -18.41
C CYS A 402 -35.48 -15.39 -18.54
N MET A 403 -36.79 -15.49 -18.70
CA MET A 403 -37.49 -16.77 -18.89
C MET A 403 -37.11 -17.45 -20.20
N GLU A 404 -37.07 -16.73 -21.32
CA GLU A 404 -36.63 -17.24 -22.61
C GLU A 404 -35.18 -17.76 -22.56
N ARG A 405 -34.29 -17.04 -21.86
CA ARG A 405 -32.92 -17.53 -21.65
C ARG A 405 -32.83 -18.71 -20.71
N LYS A 406 -33.68 -18.79 -19.68
CA LYS A 406 -33.73 -19.95 -18.78
C LYS A 406 -34.21 -21.18 -19.55
N ALA A 407 -35.25 -21.03 -20.36
CA ALA A 407 -35.76 -22.06 -21.27
C ALA A 407 -34.70 -22.48 -22.30
N LYS A 408 -34.00 -21.52 -22.91
CA LYS A 408 -32.89 -21.80 -23.83
C LYS A 408 -31.75 -22.56 -23.14
N ARG A 409 -31.29 -22.10 -21.97
CA ARG A 409 -30.26 -22.81 -21.18
C ARG A 409 -30.68 -24.23 -20.81
N LEU A 410 -31.96 -24.44 -20.51
CA LEU A 410 -32.50 -25.76 -20.22
C LEU A 410 -32.55 -26.64 -21.48
N ALA A 411 -32.99 -26.10 -22.62
CA ALA A 411 -33.00 -26.78 -23.89
C ALA A 411 -31.58 -27.14 -24.37
N ASP A 412 -30.62 -26.22 -24.23
CA ASP A 412 -29.21 -26.45 -24.55
C ASP A 412 -28.62 -27.56 -23.65
N ARG A 413 -28.96 -27.60 -22.36
CA ARG A 413 -28.58 -28.71 -21.46
C ARG A 413 -29.17 -30.05 -21.87
N LEU A 414 -30.45 -30.08 -22.20
CA LEU A 414 -31.12 -31.30 -22.66
C LEU A 414 -30.57 -31.79 -24.01
N ALA A 415 -30.14 -30.86 -24.87
CA ALA A 415 -29.49 -31.17 -26.15
C ALA A 415 -28.00 -31.54 -26.02
N GLY A 416 -27.42 -31.51 -24.82
CA GLY A 416 -25.97 -31.71 -24.62
C GLY A 416 -25.10 -30.55 -25.14
N ASN A 417 -25.72 -29.47 -25.61
CA ASN A 417 -25.07 -28.25 -26.10
C ASN A 417 -24.68 -27.28 -24.99
N THR A 418 -24.48 -27.77 -23.76
CA THR A 418 -23.92 -26.94 -22.70
C THR A 418 -22.63 -26.31 -23.21
N PRO A 419 -22.52 -24.96 -23.28
CA PRO A 419 -21.21 -24.34 -23.46
C PRO A 419 -20.28 -24.97 -22.43
N PRO A 420 -19.01 -25.27 -22.76
CA PRO A 420 -18.11 -25.92 -21.83
C PRO A 420 -18.19 -25.10 -20.55
N ALA A 421 -18.79 -25.69 -19.50
CA ALA A 421 -18.82 -25.08 -18.20
C ALA A 421 -17.38 -24.64 -17.96
N SER A 422 -17.15 -23.35 -17.72
CA SER A 422 -15.82 -22.80 -17.45
C SER A 422 -15.19 -23.69 -16.39
N LYS A 423 -14.37 -24.66 -16.78
CA LYS A 423 -14.23 -25.98 -16.14
C LYS A 423 -14.46 -25.91 -14.64
N GLY A 424 -15.73 -25.99 -14.23
CA GLY A 424 -16.11 -26.41 -12.91
C GLY A 424 -15.90 -27.90 -12.95
N ARG A 425 -14.62 -28.30 -12.90
CA ARG A 425 -14.24 -29.68 -12.62
C ARG A 425 -15.13 -30.08 -11.45
N ALA A 426 -15.89 -31.17 -11.59
CA ALA A 426 -16.29 -31.94 -10.43
C ALA A 426 -15.06 -32.01 -9.53
N ALA A 427 -15.16 -31.47 -8.31
CA ALA A 427 -14.01 -31.10 -7.49
C ALA A 427 -13.01 -32.25 -7.52
N ALA A 428 -11.91 -32.03 -8.25
CA ALA A 428 -10.88 -33.05 -8.30
C ALA A 428 -10.45 -33.24 -6.85
N PRO A 429 -10.46 -34.47 -6.29
CA PRO A 429 -10.10 -34.68 -4.91
C PRO A 429 -8.82 -33.91 -4.60
N THR A 430 -8.89 -33.15 -3.52
CA THR A 430 -7.86 -32.23 -3.11
C THR A 430 -7.00 -32.90 -2.06
N CYS A 431 -5.76 -32.46 -1.95
CA CYS A 431 -4.91 -32.84 -0.83
C CYS A 431 -5.50 -32.29 0.47
N ASP A 432 -5.65 -33.11 1.50
CA ASP A 432 -6.27 -32.71 2.78
C ASP A 432 -5.52 -31.55 3.48
N VAL A 433 -4.21 -31.43 3.24
CA VAL A 433 -3.37 -30.41 3.90
C VAL A 433 -3.32 -29.06 3.18
N CYS A 434 -3.29 -29.05 1.85
CA CYS A 434 -3.07 -27.80 1.08
C CYS A 434 -4.16 -27.52 0.04
N GLU A 435 -5.22 -28.33 0.03
CA GLU A 435 -6.40 -28.21 -0.83
C GLU A 435 -6.09 -28.20 -2.34
N ARG A 436 -4.86 -28.58 -2.72
CA ARG A 436 -4.44 -28.58 -4.12
C ARG A 436 -5.02 -29.84 -4.79
N PRO A 437 -5.70 -29.71 -5.94
CA PRO A 437 -6.25 -30.86 -6.65
C PRO A 437 -5.14 -31.79 -7.12
N PHE A 438 -5.35 -33.11 -7.02
CA PHE A 438 -4.37 -34.10 -7.48
C PHE A 438 -4.19 -34.06 -9.02
N PRO A 439 -2.95 -33.96 -9.53
CA PRO A 439 -2.67 -34.18 -10.93
C PRO A 439 -2.46 -35.68 -11.19
N GLY A 440 -3.54 -36.42 -11.49
CA GLY A 440 -3.47 -37.84 -11.88
C GLY A 440 -4.10 -38.78 -10.85
N GLU A 441 -3.52 -39.98 -10.70
CA GLU A 441 -3.98 -40.99 -9.73
C GLU A 441 -3.92 -40.44 -8.30
N ILE A 442 -4.99 -40.72 -7.54
CA ILE A 442 -5.17 -40.25 -6.18
C ILE A 442 -4.34 -41.14 -5.25
N PRO A 443 -3.36 -40.58 -4.52
CA PRO A 443 -2.64 -41.31 -3.49
C PRO A 443 -3.59 -41.81 -2.40
N ALA A 444 -3.37 -43.03 -1.89
CA ALA A 444 -4.22 -43.65 -0.87
C ALA A 444 -4.29 -42.86 0.46
N ASP A 445 -3.28 -42.04 0.75
CA ASP A 445 -3.19 -41.20 1.94
C ASP A 445 -3.79 -39.80 1.75
N LEU A 446 -4.34 -39.47 0.57
CA LEU A 446 -4.90 -38.15 0.24
C LEU A 446 -3.93 -36.97 0.51
N LEU A 447 -2.61 -37.23 0.45
CA LEU A 447 -1.58 -36.21 0.56
C LEU A 447 -0.84 -36.01 -0.76
N CYS A 448 -0.69 -34.76 -1.19
CA CYS A 448 0.14 -34.45 -2.35
C CYS A 448 1.63 -34.66 -2.02
N LYS A 449 2.44 -35.02 -3.02
CA LYS A 449 3.90 -35.24 -2.84
C LYS A 449 4.60 -34.12 -2.06
N PRO A 450 4.32 -32.82 -2.29
CA PRO A 450 4.88 -31.74 -1.49
C PRO A 450 4.51 -31.81 0.00
N CYS A 451 3.22 -32.00 0.32
CA CYS A 451 2.76 -32.06 1.71
C CYS A 451 3.28 -33.31 2.41
N ARG A 452 3.34 -34.45 1.72
CA ARG A 452 3.96 -35.67 2.27
C ARG A 452 5.43 -35.43 2.63
N ALA A 453 6.20 -34.85 1.70
CA ALA A 453 7.59 -34.50 1.95
C ALA A 453 7.77 -33.41 3.03
N GLU A 454 6.76 -32.56 3.26
CA GLU A 454 6.77 -31.57 4.33
C GLU A 454 6.47 -32.20 5.68
N ILE A 455 5.49 -33.11 5.75
CA ILE A 455 5.20 -33.90 6.96
C ILE A 455 6.40 -34.79 7.31
N GLU A 456 7.03 -35.45 6.35
CA GLU A 456 8.25 -36.23 6.59
C GLU A 456 9.39 -35.35 7.12
N ARG A 457 9.56 -34.14 6.56
CA ARG A 457 10.56 -33.17 7.07
C ARG A 457 10.20 -32.64 8.46
N ALA A 458 8.92 -32.39 8.73
CA ALA A 458 8.46 -31.96 10.05
C ALA A 458 8.68 -33.08 11.07
N ASN A 459 8.33 -34.31 10.75
CA ASN A 459 8.59 -35.49 11.59
C ASN A 459 10.09 -35.69 11.81
N SER A 460 10.92 -35.46 10.79
CA SER A 460 12.38 -35.51 10.92
C SER A 460 12.90 -34.41 11.85
N ARG A 461 12.35 -33.18 11.76
CA ARG A 461 12.67 -32.07 12.67
C ARG A 461 12.21 -32.33 14.10
N PHE A 462 11.04 -32.92 14.29
CA PHE A 462 10.59 -33.31 15.63
C PHE A 462 11.44 -34.44 16.21
N ALA A 463 11.91 -35.37 15.37
CA ALA A 463 12.83 -36.42 15.78
C ALA A 463 14.24 -35.90 16.11
N SER A 464 14.69 -34.80 15.47
CA SER A 464 16.02 -34.20 15.70
C SER A 464 16.03 -32.98 16.64
N GLY A 465 14.89 -32.35 16.87
CA GLY A 465 14.72 -31.07 17.55
C GLY A 465 15.14 -31.03 19.03
N PRO A 466 14.76 -32.00 19.89
CA PRO A 466 15.12 -31.90 21.30
C PRO A 466 16.63 -32.07 21.56
N ALA A 467 17.39 -32.66 20.62
CA ALA A 467 18.84 -32.79 20.76
C ALA A 467 19.59 -31.54 20.28
N ALA A 468 19.11 -30.87 19.23
CA ALA A 468 19.74 -29.66 18.69
C ALA A 468 19.40 -28.40 19.52
N ASP A 469 18.18 -28.30 20.04
CA ASP A 469 17.80 -27.18 20.92
C ASP A 469 18.55 -27.23 22.25
N GLU A 470 18.89 -28.43 22.74
CA GLU A 470 19.68 -28.60 23.96
C GLU A 470 21.16 -28.21 23.76
N THR A 471 21.75 -28.51 22.59
CA THR A 471 23.10 -28.05 22.27
C THR A 471 23.17 -26.54 22.09
N ASP A 472 22.20 -25.94 21.39
CA ASP A 472 22.13 -24.48 21.20
C ASP A 472 21.92 -23.76 22.54
N ARG A 473 21.17 -24.36 23.47
CA ARG A 473 20.97 -23.84 24.81
C ARG A 473 22.26 -23.90 25.64
N GLN A 474 23.01 -25.00 25.56
CA GLN A 474 24.29 -25.15 26.22
C GLN A 474 25.35 -24.18 25.69
N GLU A 475 25.40 -23.95 24.36
CA GLU A 475 26.32 -22.99 23.75
C GLU A 475 26.00 -21.54 24.17
N ARG A 476 24.72 -21.19 24.28
CA ARG A 476 24.30 -19.87 24.80
C ARG A 476 24.67 -19.70 26.28
N GLU A 477 24.37 -20.69 27.11
CA GLU A 477 24.74 -20.66 28.53
C GLU A 477 26.27 -20.63 28.75
N GLU A 478 27.07 -21.21 27.85
CA GLU A 478 28.53 -21.08 27.87
C GLU A 478 29.00 -19.70 27.40
N THR A 479 28.36 -19.13 26.38
CA THR A 479 28.67 -17.78 25.89
C THR A 479 28.38 -16.72 26.94
N ASP A 480 27.20 -16.77 27.56
CA ASP A 480 26.79 -15.84 28.63
C ASP A 480 27.76 -15.92 29.84
N ARG A 481 28.25 -17.12 30.15
CA ARG A 481 29.25 -17.33 31.21
C ARG A 481 30.59 -16.68 30.89
N ARG A 482 31.07 -16.81 29.65
CA ARG A 482 32.32 -16.17 29.19
C ARG A 482 32.21 -14.65 29.21
N GLU A 483 31.07 -14.10 28.80
CA GLU A 483 30.82 -12.65 28.86
C GLU A 483 30.78 -12.14 30.31
N ALA A 484 30.17 -12.91 31.23
CA ALA A 484 30.17 -12.57 32.65
C ALA A 484 31.58 -12.58 33.26
N GLU A 485 32.41 -13.58 32.94
CA GLU A 485 33.81 -13.67 33.37
C GLU A 485 34.64 -12.49 32.82
N GLU A 486 34.41 -12.07 31.57
CA GLU A 486 35.09 -10.92 30.97
C GLU A 486 34.71 -9.60 31.66
N LEU A 487 33.43 -9.40 31.97
CA LEU A 487 32.94 -8.23 32.70
C LEU A 487 33.52 -8.16 34.12
N GLU A 488 33.62 -9.29 34.82
CA GLU A 488 34.27 -9.35 36.13
C GLU A 488 35.76 -8.99 36.04
N HIS A 489 36.47 -9.52 35.05
CA HIS A 489 37.88 -9.20 34.83
C HIS A 489 38.07 -7.71 34.49
N GLU A 490 37.19 -7.12 33.69
CA GLU A 490 37.21 -5.68 33.42
C GLU A 490 36.95 -4.85 34.69
N ALA A 491 35.97 -5.24 35.51
CA ALA A 491 35.69 -4.60 36.78
C ALA A 491 36.90 -4.66 37.73
N GLN A 492 37.61 -5.78 37.79
CA GLN A 492 38.85 -5.93 38.54
C GLN A 492 39.95 -4.98 38.03
N ARG A 493 40.15 -4.89 36.70
CA ARG A 493 41.10 -3.93 36.10
C ARG A 493 40.76 -2.49 36.45
N ARG A 494 39.47 -2.13 36.46
CA ARG A 494 39.02 -0.79 36.86
C ARG A 494 39.29 -0.52 38.35
N ARG A 495 39.07 -1.50 39.23
CA ARG A 495 39.41 -1.39 40.66
C ARG A 495 40.91 -1.22 40.87
N ALA A 496 41.74 -1.98 40.16
CA ALA A 496 43.20 -1.85 40.23
C ALA A 496 43.68 -0.46 39.78
N ARG A 497 43.15 0.06 38.66
CA ARG A 497 43.47 1.43 38.21
C ARG A 497 43.11 2.49 39.24
N ARG A 498 41.91 2.40 39.82
CA ARG A 498 41.48 3.31 40.89
C ARG A 498 42.38 3.21 42.13
N ALA A 499 42.83 2.01 42.49
CA ALA A 499 43.76 1.83 43.61
C ALA A 499 45.13 2.47 43.32
N THR A 500 45.66 2.33 42.10
CA THR A 500 46.92 2.98 41.71
C THR A 500 46.80 4.50 41.61
N GLU A 501 45.66 5.02 41.12
CA GLU A 501 45.39 6.46 41.06
C GLU A 501 45.22 7.04 42.48
N ALA A 502 44.52 6.34 43.37
CA ALA A 502 44.37 6.75 44.76
C ALA A 502 45.72 6.73 45.50
N ALA A 503 46.55 5.71 45.29
CA ALA A 503 47.90 5.62 45.85
C ALA A 503 48.84 6.72 45.30
N GLY A 504 48.66 7.14 44.04
CA GLY A 504 49.39 8.26 43.45
C GLY A 504 48.91 9.64 43.91
N ALA A 505 47.63 9.78 44.24
CA ALA A 505 47.02 11.04 44.68
C ALA A 505 47.17 11.32 46.19
N THR A 506 47.59 10.33 46.99
CA THR A 506 47.85 10.47 48.44
C THR A 506 49.33 10.48 48.80
N ALA A 507 50.18 11.00 47.91
CA ALA A 507 51.49 11.51 48.29
C ALA A 507 51.38 13.04 48.46
N PRO A 508 50.93 13.56 49.63
CA PRO A 508 51.12 14.97 49.91
C PRO A 508 52.63 15.23 49.94
N ALA A 509 53.05 16.32 49.29
CA ALA A 509 54.32 16.93 49.59
C ALA A 509 54.34 17.18 51.10
N VAL A 510 55.18 16.45 51.82
CA VAL A 510 55.44 16.65 53.24
C VAL A 510 56.19 17.98 53.36
N GLU A 511 55.44 19.08 53.41
CA GLU A 511 55.91 20.28 54.10
C GLU A 511 55.81 19.98 55.60
N ASP A 512 56.92 20.19 56.30
CA ASP A 512 57.10 19.94 57.74
C ASP A 512 56.01 20.68 58.55
N ILE A 513 54.96 19.96 58.95
CA ILE A 513 53.99 20.45 59.94
C ILE A 513 54.68 20.39 61.29
N ASP A 514 54.86 21.56 61.91
CA ASP A 514 55.47 21.70 63.22
C ASP A 514 54.66 20.87 64.24
N PRO A 515 55.27 19.92 64.98
CA PRO A 515 54.56 19.04 65.90
C PRO A 515 53.76 19.80 66.99
N ALA A 516 54.06 21.07 67.23
CA ALA A 516 53.28 21.94 68.09
C ALA A 516 51.86 22.22 67.55
N ASP A 517 51.70 22.42 66.24
CA ASP A 517 50.41 22.72 65.63
C ASP A 517 49.51 21.48 65.56
N ALA A 518 50.11 20.30 65.39
CA ALA A 518 49.39 19.02 65.45
C ALA A 518 48.84 18.72 66.85
N GLN A 519 49.58 19.10 67.91
CA GLN A 519 49.11 18.98 69.29
C GLN A 519 47.98 19.97 69.60
N ALA A 520 48.12 21.23 69.17
CA ALA A 520 47.07 22.23 69.36
C ALA A 520 45.75 21.85 68.67
N ALA A 521 45.81 21.32 67.44
CA ALA A 521 44.64 20.83 66.73
C ALA A 521 44.00 19.62 67.42
N ALA A 522 44.79 18.69 67.95
CA ALA A 522 44.28 17.53 68.69
C ALA A 522 43.61 17.94 70.02
N GLU A 523 44.14 18.95 70.71
CA GLU A 523 43.54 19.51 71.93
C GLU A 523 42.22 20.24 71.64
N GLU A 524 42.15 20.99 70.55
CA GLU A 524 40.93 21.68 70.11
C GLU A 524 39.84 20.68 69.69
N ASP A 525 40.20 19.63 68.96
CA ASP A 525 39.29 18.53 68.60
C ASP A 525 38.79 17.76 69.82
N ALA A 526 39.65 17.56 70.83
CA ALA A 526 39.26 16.94 72.10
C ALA A 526 38.29 17.84 72.88
N ARG A 527 38.52 19.16 72.90
CA ARG A 527 37.62 20.14 73.52
C ARG A 527 36.25 20.14 72.85
N ILE A 528 36.21 20.19 71.52
CA ILE A 528 34.97 20.19 70.74
C ILE A 528 34.20 18.89 70.94
N ARG A 529 34.88 17.73 70.95
CA ARG A 529 34.24 16.44 71.28
C ARG A 529 33.67 16.40 72.69
N ALA A 530 34.39 16.92 73.67
CA ALA A 530 33.90 16.98 75.05
C ALA A 530 32.66 17.88 75.19
N GLU A 531 32.64 19.03 74.51
CA GLU A 531 31.50 19.95 74.48
C GLU A 531 30.27 19.32 73.79
N LEU A 532 30.49 18.63 72.66
CA LEU A 532 29.44 17.88 71.95
C LEU A 532 28.83 16.76 72.79
N LEU A 533 29.67 16.00 73.53
CA LEU A 533 29.20 14.94 74.41
C LEU A 533 28.46 15.49 75.64
N ALA A 534 28.85 16.65 76.15
CA ALA A 534 28.15 17.32 77.23
C ALA A 534 26.78 17.86 76.79
N ALA A 535 26.69 18.44 75.58
CA ALA A 535 25.45 18.94 75.01
C ALA A 535 24.50 17.80 74.57
N HIS A 536 25.06 16.66 74.17
CA HIS A 536 24.30 15.54 73.62
C HIS A 536 24.79 14.18 74.18
N PRO A 537 24.36 13.82 75.41
CA PRO A 537 24.84 12.61 76.09
C PRO A 537 24.56 11.30 75.34
N TRP A 538 23.50 11.27 74.52
CA TRP A 538 23.14 10.10 73.70
C TRP A 538 24.14 9.81 72.58
N MET A 539 25.04 10.75 72.23
CA MET A 539 26.09 10.53 71.23
C MET A 539 27.31 9.77 71.79
N ALA A 540 27.40 9.55 73.10
CA ALA A 540 28.50 8.79 73.71
C ALA A 540 28.60 7.35 73.18
N ASP A 541 27.46 6.74 72.86
CA ASP A 541 27.41 5.37 72.31
C ASP A 541 28.00 5.27 70.89
N TYR A 542 28.07 6.40 70.17
CA TYR A 542 28.62 6.48 68.81
C TYR A 542 30.09 6.94 68.77
N ALA A 543 30.58 7.55 69.86
CA ALA A 543 31.97 8.00 69.96
C ALA A 543 32.94 6.87 70.34
N GLN A 544 32.43 5.71 70.77
CA GLN A 544 33.24 4.51 70.93
C GLN A 544 33.62 4.00 69.54
N GLU A 545 34.88 4.20 69.14
CA GLU A 545 35.43 3.58 67.93
C GLU A 545 35.09 2.09 67.95
N PRO A 546 34.43 1.55 66.90
CA PRO A 546 34.11 0.14 66.87
C PRO A 546 35.43 -0.64 66.92
N ALA A 547 35.61 -1.43 67.98
CA ALA A 547 36.78 -2.27 68.18
C ALA A 547 37.07 -3.02 66.87
N ALA A 548 38.25 -2.78 66.30
CA ALA A 548 38.63 -3.28 64.99
C ALA A 548 38.29 -4.78 64.89
N PRO A 549 37.53 -5.22 63.86
CA PRO A 549 37.11 -6.60 63.76
C PRO A 549 38.35 -7.50 63.65
N GLN A 550 38.54 -8.36 64.64
CA GLN A 550 39.55 -9.41 64.60
C GLN A 550 39.19 -10.34 63.44
N GLY A 551 40.04 -10.33 62.41
CA GLY A 551 39.83 -11.13 61.20
C GLY A 551 39.69 -12.63 61.49
N PRO A 552 38.99 -13.38 60.63
CA PRO A 552 38.76 -14.81 60.85
C PRO A 552 40.09 -15.58 60.84
N ALA A 553 40.20 -16.54 61.76
CA ALA A 553 41.36 -17.43 61.88
C ALA A 553 41.53 -18.29 60.61
N PRO A 554 42.77 -18.53 60.16
CA PRO A 554 43.05 -19.30 58.96
C PRO A 554 42.69 -20.79 59.14
N PHE A 555 42.06 -21.38 58.12
CA PHE A 555 41.89 -22.83 57.95
C PHE A 555 42.81 -23.36 56.85
#